data_AF-A0A956K048-F1
#
_entry.id   AF-A0A956K048-F1
#
_cell.length_a   1.000
_cell.length_b   1.000
_cell.length_c   1.000
_cell.angle_alpha   90.00
_cell.angle_beta   90.00
_cell.angle_gamma   90.00
#
_symmetry.space_group_name_H-M   'P 1'
#
loop_
_entity.id
_entity.type
_entity.pdbx_description
1 polymer ?
#
loop_
_entity_poly.entity_id
_entity_poly.type
_entity_poly.pdbx_seq_one_letter_code
_entity_poly.pdbx_strand_id
1 'polypeptide(L)'
;MFTEILKKVVDNVDGGIGGLVMGLDGIAVDSYIRQAERLDITTVGMEFSFILTQVRKAAESLQVGNCEEMTVKAERLLLVVRMLDDRYFCAVVLSPEGNFGKARYLMRLATPRLTEQL
;
A
#
# COMPACT_ATOMS: atom_id res chain seq x y z
N MET A 1 -3.68 -2.44 16.09
CA MET A 1 -4.94 -2.80 15.43
C MET A 1 -4.80 -2.77 13.91
N PHE A 2 -4.23 -1.70 13.33
CA PHE A 2 -3.75 -1.69 11.95
C PHE A 2 -2.78 -2.84 11.65
N THR A 3 -1.76 -3.08 12.51
CA THR A 3 -0.83 -4.22 12.35
C THR A 3 -1.55 -5.56 12.14
N GLU A 4 -2.65 -5.83 12.84
CA GLU A 4 -3.38 -7.10 12.73
C GLU A 4 -4.10 -7.23 11.38
N ILE A 5 -4.66 -6.11 10.89
CA ILE A 5 -5.31 -6.07 9.57
C ILE A 5 -4.26 -6.25 8.48
N LEU A 6 -3.16 -5.51 8.56
CA LEU A 6 -2.02 -5.64 7.64
C LEU A 6 -1.46 -7.06 7.66
N LYS A 7 -1.28 -7.64 8.85
CA LYS A 7 -0.85 -9.02 9.03
C LYS A 7 -1.79 -9.98 8.33
N LYS A 8 -3.11 -9.86 8.52
CA LYS A 8 -4.09 -10.72 7.83
C LYS A 8 -4.01 -10.58 6.31
N VAL A 9 -3.87 -9.38 5.77
CA VAL A 9 -3.72 -9.18 4.33
C VAL A 9 -2.44 -9.84 3.84
N VAL A 10 -1.30 -9.46 4.44
CA VAL A 10 0.02 -9.92 4.01
C VAL A 10 0.11 -11.44 4.15
N ASP A 11 -0.24 -12.03 5.30
CA ASP A 11 -0.17 -13.48 5.62
C ASP A 11 -1.06 -14.36 4.76
N ASN A 12 -2.11 -13.79 4.16
CA ASN A 12 -2.99 -14.53 3.27
C ASN A 12 -2.67 -14.30 1.79
N VAL A 13 -1.59 -13.61 1.43
CA VAL A 13 -1.13 -13.46 0.04
C VAL A 13 0.16 -14.24 -0.20
N ASP A 14 0.14 -15.08 -1.23
CA ASP A 14 1.34 -15.78 -1.70
C ASP A 14 2.35 -14.74 -2.19
N GLY A 15 3.56 -14.80 -1.65
CA GLY A 15 4.60 -13.80 -1.93
C GLY A 15 4.50 -12.50 -1.10
N GLY A 16 3.63 -12.40 -0.10
CA GLY A 16 3.55 -11.24 0.80
C GLY A 16 4.85 -10.98 1.57
N ILE A 17 5.43 -9.79 1.41
CA ILE A 17 6.67 -9.34 2.08
C ILE A 17 6.34 -8.47 3.29
N GLY A 18 5.45 -7.49 3.11
CA GLY A 18 5.07 -6.54 4.16
C GLY A 18 3.95 -5.61 3.69
N GLY A 19 3.42 -4.82 4.62
CA GLY A 19 2.44 -3.80 4.34
C GLY A 19 2.48 -2.69 5.39
N LEU A 20 1.97 -1.53 5.02
CA LEU A 20 1.96 -0.33 5.85
C LEU A 20 0.74 0.54 5.56
N VAL A 21 0.37 1.34 6.56
CA VAL A 21 -0.50 2.49 6.41
C VAL A 21 0.34 3.74 6.64
N MET A 22 0.25 4.70 5.74
CA MET A 22 1.10 5.88 5.76
C MET A 22 0.34 7.10 5.23
N GLY A 23 0.67 8.25 5.81
CA GLY A 23 0.21 9.55 5.33
C GLY A 23 0.94 9.97 4.06
N LEU A 24 0.29 10.78 3.23
CA LEU A 24 0.93 11.38 2.05
C LEU A 24 2.06 12.36 2.41
N ASP A 25 2.18 12.73 3.68
CA ASP A 25 3.32 13.44 4.27
C ASP A 25 4.56 12.54 4.52
N GLY A 26 4.45 11.23 4.25
CA GLY A 26 5.52 10.24 4.47
C GLY A 26 5.60 9.70 5.89
N ILE A 27 4.66 10.05 6.77
CA ILE A 27 4.63 9.56 8.15
C ILE A 27 3.88 8.23 8.22
N ALA A 28 4.57 7.17 8.64
CA ALA A 28 3.95 5.87 8.84
C ALA A 28 3.02 5.88 10.05
N VAL A 29 1.79 5.40 9.86
CA VAL A 29 0.82 5.17 10.95
C VAL A 29 1.13 3.85 11.64
N ASP A 30 1.30 2.79 10.85
CA ASP A 30 1.62 1.44 11.32
C ASP A 30 2.17 0.60 10.17
N SER A 31 2.90 -0.47 10.50
CA SER A 31 3.45 -1.39 9.50
C SER A 31 3.53 -2.83 10.03
N TYR A 32 3.47 -3.78 9.10
CA TYR A 32 3.71 -5.19 9.37
C TYR A 32 4.68 -5.73 8.33
N ILE A 33 5.70 -6.45 8.80
CA ILE A 33 6.74 -7.02 7.96
C ILE A 33 6.81 -8.51 8.22
N ARG A 34 6.59 -9.33 7.19
CA ARG A 34 6.85 -10.78 7.26
C ARG A 34 8.34 -11.07 7.01
N GLN A 35 8.94 -10.39 6.04
CA GLN A 35 10.32 -10.65 5.59
C GLN A 35 11.18 -9.39 5.67
N ALA A 36 11.59 -9.02 6.89
CA ALA A 36 12.32 -7.77 7.15
C ALA A 36 13.70 -7.69 6.49
N GLU A 37 14.33 -8.83 6.25
CA GLU A 37 15.65 -8.90 5.62
C GLU A 37 15.62 -8.60 4.12
N ARG A 38 14.45 -8.64 3.46
CA ARG A 38 14.35 -8.44 2.00
C ARG A 38 14.29 -6.97 1.60
N LEU A 39 13.66 -6.12 2.41
CA LEU A 39 13.33 -4.76 1.99
C LEU A 39 12.95 -3.89 3.18
N ASP A 40 13.46 -2.67 3.20
CA ASP A 40 12.94 -1.62 4.08
C ASP A 40 11.64 -1.07 3.46
N ILE A 41 10.50 -1.65 3.89
CA ILE A 41 9.18 -1.23 3.40
C ILE A 41 8.82 0.20 3.81
N THR A 42 9.39 0.72 4.91
CA THR A 42 9.09 2.06 5.39
C THR A 42 9.72 3.09 4.47
N THR A 43 11.00 2.90 4.11
CA THR A 43 11.68 3.74 3.12
C THR A 43 10.96 3.68 1.77
N VAL A 44 10.55 2.50 1.32
CA VAL A 44 9.75 2.35 0.09
C VAL A 44 8.44 3.13 0.20
N GLY A 45 7.68 2.97 1.29
CA GLY A 45 6.43 3.71 1.51
C GLY A 45 6.64 5.22 1.44
N MET A 46 7.69 5.73 2.08
CA MET A 46 8.01 7.16 2.12
C MET A 46 8.33 7.71 0.72
N GLU A 47 9.17 7.04 -0.06
CA GLU A 47 9.47 7.47 -1.43
C GLU A 47 8.20 7.47 -2.31
N PHE A 48 7.34 6.48 -2.13
CA PHE A 48 6.10 6.39 -2.89
C PHE A 48 5.01 7.38 -2.45
N SER A 49 5.06 7.96 -1.25
CA SER A 49 4.12 9.02 -0.84
C SER A 49 4.29 10.28 -1.70
N PHE A 50 5.54 10.64 -2.01
CA PHE A 50 5.85 11.74 -2.93
C PHE A 50 5.35 11.46 -4.34
N ILE A 51 5.54 10.24 -4.84
CA ILE A 51 5.08 9.82 -6.17
C ILE A 51 3.54 9.86 -6.25
N LEU A 52 2.84 9.30 -5.25
CA LEU A 52 1.38 9.32 -5.17
C LEU A 52 0.83 10.75 -5.19
N THR A 53 1.50 11.69 -4.52
CA THR A 53 1.13 13.10 -4.57
C THR A 53 1.19 13.67 -5.98
N GLN A 54 2.20 13.31 -6.78
CA GLN A 54 2.28 13.73 -8.19
C GLN A 54 1.21 13.06 -9.05
N VAL A 55 0.93 11.76 -8.83
CA VAL A 55 -0.13 11.04 -9.54
C VAL A 55 -1.50 11.68 -9.29
N ARG A 56 -1.78 12.09 -8.04
CA ARG A 56 -3.02 12.82 -7.70
C ARG A 56 -3.13 14.16 -8.43
N LYS A 57 -2.06 14.95 -8.45
CA LYS A 57 -2.03 16.23 -9.19
C LYS A 57 -2.26 16.03 -10.69
N ALA A 58 -1.68 14.97 -11.26
CA ALA A 58 -1.92 14.63 -12.66
C ALA A 58 -3.38 14.22 -12.90
N ALA A 59 -3.99 13.43 -12.01
CA ALA A 59 -5.39 13.03 -12.11
C ALA A 59 -6.35 14.23 -12.05
N GLU A 60 -6.08 15.19 -11.15
CA GLU A 60 -6.80 16.46 -11.06
C GLU A 60 -6.65 17.28 -12.34
N SER A 61 -5.43 17.43 -12.83
CA SER A 61 -5.12 18.22 -14.04
C SER A 61 -5.80 17.62 -15.29
N LEU A 62 -5.91 16.30 -15.35
CA LEU A 62 -6.57 15.57 -16.44
C LEU A 62 -8.09 15.46 -16.27
N GLN A 63 -8.65 15.92 -15.14
CA GLN A 63 -10.07 15.79 -14.79
C GLN A 63 -10.59 14.34 -14.85
N VAL A 64 -9.75 13.36 -14.48
CA VAL A 64 -10.10 11.93 -14.50
C VAL A 64 -10.61 11.42 -13.15
N GLY A 65 -10.83 12.33 -12.20
CA GLY A 65 -11.27 12.01 -10.84
C GLY A 65 -10.12 11.72 -9.88
N ASN A 66 -10.44 11.07 -8.76
CA ASN A 66 -9.48 10.78 -7.70
C ASN A 66 -8.63 9.54 -8.03
N CYS A 67 -7.35 9.58 -7.65
CA CYS A 67 -6.52 8.37 -7.65
C CYS A 67 -7.03 7.42 -6.56
N GLU A 68 -7.51 6.23 -6.93
CA GLU A 68 -7.97 5.22 -5.97
C GLU A 68 -6.91 4.17 -5.66
N GLU A 69 -6.11 3.79 -6.67
CA GLU A 69 -5.08 2.75 -6.57
C GLU A 69 -3.88 3.07 -7.47
N MET A 70 -2.71 2.58 -7.07
CA MET A 70 -1.49 2.58 -7.88
C MET A 70 -0.80 1.23 -7.72
N THR A 71 -0.19 0.71 -8.79
CA THR A 71 0.60 -0.53 -8.72
C THR A 71 1.91 -0.33 -9.46
N VAL A 72 3.00 -0.79 -8.86
CA VAL A 72 4.34 -0.76 -9.47
C VAL A 72 4.93 -2.16 -9.45
N LYS A 73 5.15 -2.70 -10.65
CA LYS A 73 5.88 -3.96 -10.85
C LYS A 73 7.32 -3.63 -11.18
N ALA A 74 8.23 -3.98 -10.28
CA ALA A 74 9.67 -3.89 -10.47
C ALA A 74 10.27 -5.29 -10.60
N GLU A 75 11.54 -5.37 -10.98
CA GLU A 75 12.26 -6.65 -11.10
C GLU A 75 12.24 -7.45 -9.79
N ARG A 76 12.31 -6.77 -8.65
CA ARG A 76 12.50 -7.40 -7.33
C ARG A 76 11.26 -7.36 -6.43
N LEU A 77 10.22 -6.65 -6.81
CA LEU A 77 9.00 -6.55 -6.01
C LEU A 77 7.79 -6.14 -6.84
N LEU A 78 6.62 -6.34 -6.26
CA LEU A 78 5.36 -5.78 -6.70
C LEU A 78 4.77 -4.96 -5.54
N LEU A 79 4.63 -3.65 -5.75
CA LEU A 79 3.99 -2.73 -4.82
C LEU A 79 2.54 -2.51 -5.24
N VAL A 80 1.61 -2.75 -4.33
CA VAL A 80 0.18 -2.49 -4.51
C VAL A 80 -0.23 -1.43 -3.51
N VAL A 81 -0.76 -0.31 -4.02
CA VAL A 81 -1.21 0.83 -3.20
C VAL A 81 -2.69 1.06 -3.42
N ARG A 82 -3.40 1.34 -2.33
CA ARG A 82 -4.80 1.77 -2.32
C ARG A 82 -4.97 2.98 -1.40
N MET A 83 -5.64 4.00 -1.90
CA MET A 83 -6.00 5.17 -1.09
C MET A 83 -7.05 4.79 -0.03
N LEU A 84 -6.91 5.33 1.17
CA LEU A 84 -7.86 5.15 2.28
C LEU A 84 -8.76 6.38 2.43
N ASP A 85 -8.17 7.57 2.28
CA ASP A 85 -8.83 8.87 2.20
C ASP A 85 -7.91 9.87 1.45
N ASP A 86 -8.18 11.17 1.57
CA ASP A 86 -7.37 12.22 0.95
C ASP A 86 -5.99 12.44 1.60
N ARG A 87 -5.67 11.76 2.70
CA ARG A 87 -4.46 11.96 3.50
C ARG A 87 -3.64 10.68 3.66
N TYR A 88 -4.26 9.51 3.62
CA TYR A 88 -3.65 8.23 3.94
C TYR A 88 -3.83 7.20 2.83
N PHE A 89 -2.84 6.30 2.73
CA PHE A 89 -2.89 5.14 1.84
C PHE A 89 -2.41 3.88 2.57
N CYS A 90 -2.85 2.74 2.04
CA CYS A 90 -2.35 1.42 2.41
C CYS A 90 -1.49 0.88 1.28
N ALA A 91 -0.30 0.39 1.60
CA ALA A 91 0.59 -0.24 0.66
C ALA A 91 0.92 -1.67 1.10
N VAL A 92 0.93 -2.61 0.15
CA VAL A 92 1.38 -3.99 0.34
C VAL A 92 2.48 -4.28 -0.67
N VAL A 93 3.59 -4.80 -0.17
CA VAL A 93 4.73 -5.24 -0.96
C VAL A 93 4.69 -6.76 -1.09
N LEU A 94 4.83 -7.23 -2.31
CA LEU A 94 4.90 -8.65 -2.66
C LEU A 94 6.24 -8.94 -3.35
N SER A 95 6.65 -10.21 -3.36
CA SER A 95 7.66 -10.69 -4.31
C SER A 95 7.19 -10.50 -5.76
N PRO A 96 8.10 -10.51 -6.76
CA PRO A 96 7.74 -10.34 -8.17
C PRO A 96 6.66 -11.32 -8.68
N GLU A 97 6.70 -12.55 -8.17
CA GLU A 97 5.76 -13.63 -8.49
C GLU A 97 4.60 -13.75 -7.48
N GLY A 98 4.41 -12.73 -6.64
CA GLY A 98 3.34 -12.71 -5.66
C GLY A 98 1.95 -12.62 -6.31
N ASN A 99 0.94 -13.10 -5.59
CA ASN A 99 -0.43 -13.13 -6.09
C ASN A 99 -1.08 -11.73 -6.05
N PHE A 100 -0.87 -10.95 -7.11
CA PHE A 100 -1.38 -9.60 -7.28
C PHE A 100 -2.90 -9.49 -7.10
N GLY A 101 -3.66 -10.40 -7.74
CA GLY A 101 -5.12 -10.38 -7.70
C GLY A 101 -5.64 -10.60 -6.28
N LYS A 102 -5.05 -11.56 -5.55
CA LYS A 102 -5.40 -11.83 -4.15
C LYS A 102 -5.03 -10.67 -3.24
N ALA A 103 -3.89 -10.01 -3.46
CA ALA A 103 -3.52 -8.81 -2.71
C ALA A 103 -4.53 -7.68 -2.90
N ARG A 104 -4.88 -7.32 -4.14
CA ARG A 104 -5.89 -6.30 -4.43
C ARG A 104 -7.24 -6.64 -3.81
N TYR A 105 -7.66 -7.90 -3.91
CA TYR A 105 -8.90 -8.37 -3.30
C TYR A 105 -8.91 -8.21 -1.78
N LEU A 106 -7.86 -8.68 -1.09
CA LEU A 106 -7.77 -8.61 0.38
C LEU A 106 -7.59 -7.17 0.87
N MET A 107 -6.83 -6.34 0.17
CA MET A 107 -6.71 -4.91 0.48
C MET A 107 -8.06 -4.21 0.41
N ARG A 108 -8.85 -4.47 -0.65
CA ARG A 108 -10.22 -3.93 -0.78
C ARG A 108 -11.12 -4.31 0.40
N LEU A 109 -11.04 -5.55 0.87
CA LEU A 109 -11.82 -6.00 2.04
C LEU A 109 -11.32 -5.38 3.35
N ALA A 110 -10.03 -5.08 3.45
CA ALA A 110 -9.43 -4.46 4.62
C ALA A 110 -9.74 -2.96 4.72
N THR A 111 -9.95 -2.26 3.59
CA THR A 111 -10.12 -0.80 3.54
C THR A 111 -11.14 -0.24 4.53
N PRO A 112 -12.39 -0.72 4.61
CA PRO A 112 -13.37 -0.13 5.55
C PRO A 112 -12.88 -0.15 7.00
N ARG A 113 -12.24 -1.25 7.41
CA ARG A 113 -11.69 -1.41 8.77
C ARG A 113 -10.45 -0.59 9.04
N LEU A 114 -9.67 -0.27 7.99
CA LEU A 114 -8.52 0.62 8.08
C LEU A 114 -9.01 2.07 8.20
N THR A 115 -9.99 2.47 7.38
CA THR A 115 -10.54 3.83 7.38
C THR A 115 -11.29 4.15 8.68
N GLU A 116 -12.00 3.20 9.30
CA GLU A 116 -12.63 3.38 10.62
C GLU A 116 -11.66 3.73 11.76
N GLN A 117 -10.35 3.51 11.56
CA GLN A 117 -9.32 3.72 12.58
C GLN A 117 -8.47 4.97 12.35
N LEU A 118 -8.66 5.67 11.22
CA LEU A 118 -7.96 6.90 10.85
C LEU A 118 -8.68 8.14 11.41
#